data_AF-A0A1V4TDT7-F1
#
_entry.id   AF-A0A1V4TDT7-F1
#
_cell.length_a   1.000
_cell.length_b   1.000
_cell.length_c   1.000
_cell.angle_alpha   90.00
_cell.angle_beta   90.00
_cell.angle_gamma   90.00
#
_symmetry.space_group_name_H-M   'P 1'
#
loop_
_entity.id
_entity.type
_entity.pdbx_description
1 polymer ?
#
loop_
_entity_poly.entity_id
_entity_poly.type
_entity_poly.pdbx_seq_one_letter_code
_entity_poly.pdbx_strand_id
1 'polypeptide(L)'
;MGLFDRFREKGNLRPEEELRRLVLQVLEVLRETEGIMDDLPPELRQGARRSFDESVGESIGDCRKRLEKMDRKLLTGDLKDIPRPELTGLRERMTRLDEHLIRSYLGALKLTDDRRNKKAIRSSARRRADQVEELLKALEKVTR
;
A
#
# COMPACT_ATOMS: atom_id res chain seq x y z
N MET A 1 -3.95 33.00 -3.38
CA MET A 1 -3.03 31.89 -3.73
C MET A 1 -3.49 30.64 -2.98
N GLY A 2 -4.36 29.83 -3.60
CA GLY A 2 -4.86 28.59 -3.02
C GLY A 2 -3.95 27.43 -3.39
N LEU A 3 -3.42 26.72 -2.39
CA LEU A 3 -2.50 25.57 -2.55
C LEU A 3 -3.21 24.24 -2.90
N PHE A 4 -4.50 24.25 -3.22
CA PHE A 4 -5.31 23.04 -3.44
C PHE A 4 -5.88 22.87 -4.86
N ASP A 5 -5.53 23.73 -5.82
CA ASP A 5 -6.04 23.65 -7.20
C ASP A 5 -5.29 22.67 -8.13
N ARG A 6 -4.49 21.74 -7.59
CA ARG A 6 -3.63 20.84 -8.40
C ARG A 6 -4.12 19.40 -8.56
N PHE A 7 -5.40 19.13 -8.29
CA PHE A 7 -6.01 17.80 -8.48
C PHE A 7 -7.09 17.77 -9.57
N ARG A 8 -7.00 18.64 -10.58
CA ARG A 8 -7.91 18.63 -11.73
C ARG A 8 -7.23 18.77 -13.08
N GLU A 9 -6.18 17.99 -13.30
CA GLU A 9 -5.82 17.59 -14.66
C GLU A 9 -6.02 16.08 -14.78
N LYS A 10 -7.16 15.68 -15.37
CA LYS A 10 -7.25 14.46 -16.17
C LYS A 10 -6.38 14.63 -17.44
N GLY A 11 -5.12 15.02 -17.26
CA GLY A 11 -4.10 15.05 -18.29
C GLY A 11 -3.46 13.67 -18.33
N ASN A 12 -3.13 13.19 -19.52
CA ASN A 12 -2.48 11.90 -19.74
C ASN A 12 -1.13 11.83 -19.00
N LEU A 13 -1.13 11.50 -17.71
CA LEU A 13 0.09 11.11 -17.01
C LEU A 13 0.68 9.94 -17.78
N ARG A 14 1.99 9.97 -17.97
CA ARG A 14 2.67 8.83 -18.57
C ARG A 14 2.42 7.61 -17.67
N PRO A 15 2.24 6.39 -18.21
CA PRO A 15 1.99 5.20 -17.40
C PRO A 15 2.99 5.01 -16.25
N GLU A 16 4.25 5.40 -16.48
CA GLU A 16 5.33 5.43 -15.49
C GLU A 16 5.02 6.37 -14.32
N GLU A 17 4.55 7.58 -14.61
CA GLU A 17 4.25 8.63 -13.63
C GLU A 17 3.02 8.27 -12.79
N GLU A 18 2.00 7.69 -13.43
CA GLU A 18 0.82 7.17 -12.74
C GLU A 18 1.22 6.02 -11.80
N LEU A 19 1.97 5.04 -12.30
CA LEU A 19 2.41 3.90 -11.50
C LEU A 19 3.31 4.34 -10.35
N ARG A 20 4.22 5.28 -10.59
CA ARG A 20 5.10 5.84 -9.56
C ARG A 20 4.31 6.54 -8.46
N ARG A 21 3.32 7.37 -8.83
CA ARG A 21 2.42 8.03 -7.87
C ARG A 21 1.73 7.00 -6.98
N LEU A 22 1.24 5.91 -7.57
CA LEU A 22 0.56 4.83 -6.84
C LEU A 22 1.53 4.05 -5.93
N VAL A 23 2.75 3.77 -6.39
CA VAL A 23 3.82 3.17 -5.56
C VAL A 23 4.11 4.04 -4.34
N LEU A 24 4.24 5.36 -4.51
CA LEU A 24 4.45 6.29 -3.40
C LEU A 24 3.27 6.31 -2.42
N GLN A 25 2.03 6.19 -2.91
CA GLN A 25 0.86 6.07 -2.02
C GLN A 25 0.91 4.79 -1.19
N VAL A 26 1.29 3.66 -1.77
CA VAL A 26 1.43 2.40 -1.01
C VAL A 26 2.61 2.46 -0.04
N LEU A 27 3.70 3.18 -0.36
CA LEU A 27 4.77 3.44 0.61
C LEU A 27 4.26 4.18 1.85
N GLU A 28 3.37 5.16 1.69
CA GLU A 28 2.71 5.82 2.82
C GLU A 28 1.81 4.85 3.60
N VAL A 29 1.05 3.98 2.91
CA VAL A 29 0.26 2.92 3.57
C VAL A 29 1.15 2.04 4.46
N LEU A 30 2.33 1.65 3.99
CA LEU A 30 3.28 0.85 4.77
C LEU A 30 3.83 1.64 5.97
N ARG A 31 4.17 2.92 5.79
CA ARG A 31 4.63 3.79 6.90
C ARG A 31 3.56 3.92 7.98
N GLU A 32 2.32 4.17 7.60
CA GLU A 32 1.21 4.26 8.55
C GLU A 32 0.94 2.92 9.25
N THR A 33 1.06 1.82 8.51
CA THR A 33 0.89 0.47 9.07
C THR A 33 2.00 0.16 10.09
N GLU A 34 3.25 0.49 9.77
CA GLU A 34 4.38 0.36 10.68
C GLU A 34 4.19 1.23 11.92
N GLY A 35 3.79 2.49 11.76
CA GLY A 35 3.51 3.40 12.88
C GLY A 35 2.44 2.85 13.82
N ILE A 36 1.34 2.31 13.28
CA ILE A 36 0.29 1.68 14.10
C ILE A 36 0.81 0.47 14.86
N MET A 37 1.68 -0.35 14.25
CA MET A 37 2.30 -1.48 14.95
C MET A 37 3.24 -1.00 16.05
N ASP A 38 3.98 0.07 15.81
CA ASP A 38 4.93 0.62 16.78
C ASP A 38 4.24 1.27 17.98
N ASP A 39 3.04 1.81 17.79
CA ASP A 39 2.18 2.33 18.87
C ASP A 39 1.60 1.22 19.76
N LEU A 40 1.68 -0.06 19.36
CA LEU A 40 1.22 -1.18 20.19
C LEU A 40 2.16 -1.48 21.36
N PRO A 41 1.64 -2.03 22.47
CA PRO A 41 2.45 -2.65 23.52
C PRO A 41 3.45 -3.67 22.95
N PRO A 42 4.66 -3.82 23.53
CA PRO A 42 5.72 -4.67 22.98
C PRO A 42 5.29 -6.11 22.61
N GLU A 43 4.45 -6.72 23.45
CA GLU A 43 3.95 -8.08 23.28
C GLU A 43 3.03 -8.19 22.04
N LEU A 44 2.22 -7.16 21.82
CA LEU A 44 1.30 -7.06 20.68
C LEU A 44 2.03 -6.62 19.40
N ARG A 45 3.05 -5.77 19.51
CA ARG A 45 3.87 -5.31 18.39
C ARG A 45 4.55 -6.48 17.68
N GLN A 46 5.18 -7.39 18.42
CA GLN A 46 5.81 -8.57 17.83
C GLN A 46 4.77 -9.50 17.18
N GLY A 47 3.60 -9.65 17.79
CA GLY A 47 2.48 -10.38 17.21
C GLY A 47 2.00 -9.77 15.89
N ALA A 48 1.82 -8.45 15.84
CA ALA A 48 1.39 -7.73 14.65
C ALA A 48 2.41 -7.82 13.51
N ARG A 49 3.71 -7.68 13.82
CA ARG A 49 4.80 -7.87 12.85
C ARG A 49 4.81 -9.29 12.28
N ARG A 50 4.73 -10.32 13.13
CA ARG A 50 4.63 -11.72 12.67
C ARG A 50 3.40 -11.95 11.78
N SER A 51 2.24 -11.43 12.18
CA SER A 51 1.02 -11.56 11.39
C SER A 51 1.13 -10.89 10.02
N PHE A 52 1.80 -9.74 9.92
CA PHE A 52 2.11 -9.10 8.65
C PHE A 52 3.00 -9.99 7.81
N ASP A 53 4.14 -10.44 8.36
CA ASP A 53 5.13 -11.24 7.64
C ASP A 53 4.52 -12.55 7.11
N GLU A 54 3.68 -13.22 7.92
CA GLU A 54 2.95 -14.43 7.53
C GLU A 54 1.91 -14.17 6.43
N SER A 55 1.18 -13.05 6.50
CA SER A 55 0.12 -12.74 5.54
C SER A 55 0.67 -12.27 4.20
N VAL A 56 1.69 -11.41 4.23
CA VAL A 56 2.27 -10.77 3.04
C VAL A 56 3.36 -11.66 2.43
N GLY A 57 4.03 -12.48 3.24
CA GLY A 57 5.14 -13.34 2.84
C GLY A 57 6.48 -12.62 2.75
N GLU A 58 6.58 -11.42 3.30
CA GLU A 58 7.82 -10.68 3.52
C GLU A 58 7.65 -9.67 4.65
N SER A 59 8.77 -9.20 5.22
CA SER A 59 8.72 -8.16 6.25
C SER A 59 8.22 -6.83 5.71
N ILE A 60 7.61 -6.02 6.57
CA ILE A 60 7.17 -4.65 6.20
C ILE A 60 8.33 -3.81 5.64
N GLY A 61 9.52 -3.97 6.21
CA GLY A 61 10.74 -3.30 5.77
C GLY A 61 11.20 -3.76 4.39
N ASP A 62 11.08 -5.05 4.08
CA ASP A 62 11.45 -5.59 2.76
C ASP A 62 10.42 -5.20 1.69
N CYS A 63 9.13 -5.18 2.05
CA CYS A 63 8.06 -4.66 1.20
C CYS A 63 8.34 -3.19 0.82
N ARG A 64 8.71 -2.36 1.81
CA ARG A 64 9.08 -0.96 1.60
C ARG A 64 10.29 -0.82 0.68
N LYS A 65 11.39 -1.53 0.96
CA LYS A 65 12.61 -1.49 0.12
C LYS A 65 12.33 -1.87 -1.32
N ARG A 66 11.43 -2.83 -1.55
CA ARG A 66 11.01 -3.26 -2.89
C ARG A 66 10.25 -2.16 -3.62
N LEU A 67 9.28 -1.53 -2.96
CA LEU A 67 8.55 -0.39 -3.52
C LEU A 67 9.46 0.81 -3.78
N GLU A 68 10.43 1.10 -2.90
CA GLU A 68 11.46 2.13 -3.12
C GLU A 68 12.37 1.80 -4.30
N LYS A 69 12.67 0.51 -4.54
CA LYS A 69 13.39 0.08 -5.74
C LYS A 69 12.54 0.30 -7.00
N MET A 70 11.25 0.02 -6.93
CA MET A 70 10.31 0.25 -8.04
C MET A 70 10.16 1.75 -8.34
N ASP A 71 9.98 2.60 -7.32
CA ASP A 71 9.94 4.05 -7.46
C ASP A 71 11.19 4.59 -8.18
N ARG A 72 12.39 4.14 -7.76
CA ARG A 72 13.64 4.54 -8.42
C ARG A 72 13.68 4.14 -9.89
N LYS A 73 13.23 2.92 -10.23
CA LYS A 73 13.16 2.48 -11.64
C LYS A 73 12.20 3.32 -12.47
N LEU A 74 11.01 3.60 -11.93
CA LEU A 74 10.00 4.43 -12.58
C LEU A 74 10.39 5.91 -12.67
N LEU A 75 11.29 6.37 -11.80
CA LEU A 75 11.83 7.72 -11.84
C LEU A 75 12.90 7.89 -12.94
N THR A 76 13.77 6.90 -13.12
CA THR A 76 14.97 7.04 -13.97
C THR A 76 14.86 6.35 -15.32
N GLY A 77 13.91 5.44 -15.51
CA GLY A 77 13.78 4.63 -16.74
C GLY A 77 12.36 4.57 -17.26
N ASP A 78 12.19 3.95 -18.41
CA ASP A 78 10.87 3.75 -19.02
C ASP A 78 10.22 2.48 -18.44
N LEU A 79 8.89 2.42 -18.42
CA LEU A 79 8.16 1.24 -17.91
C LEU A 79 8.55 -0.04 -18.67
N LYS A 80 8.90 0.12 -19.95
CA LYS A 80 9.33 -0.97 -20.84
C LYS A 80 10.64 -1.62 -20.40
N ASP A 81 11.47 -0.91 -19.64
CA ASP A 81 12.74 -1.42 -19.13
C ASP A 81 12.55 -2.29 -17.88
N ILE A 82 11.35 -2.26 -17.28
CA ILE A 82 11.03 -3.08 -16.12
C ILE A 82 10.57 -4.47 -16.61
N PRO A 83 11.28 -5.56 -16.24
CA PRO A 83 10.91 -6.89 -16.67
C PRO A 83 9.47 -7.25 -16.26
N ARG A 84 8.68 -7.78 -17.20
CA ARG A 84 7.31 -8.27 -16.92
C ARG A 84 7.21 -9.17 -15.68
N PRO A 85 8.13 -10.15 -15.44
CA PRO A 85 8.10 -10.96 -14.23
C PRO A 85 8.21 -10.14 -12.93
N GLU A 86 8.91 -9.01 -12.96
CA GLU A 86 9.04 -8.12 -11.81
C GLU A 86 7.73 -7.37 -11.52
N LEU A 87 7.02 -6.92 -12.56
CA LEU A 87 5.70 -6.30 -12.44
C LEU A 87 4.64 -7.31 -11.96
N THR A 88 4.66 -8.53 -12.49
CA THR A 88 3.79 -9.62 -12.03
C THR A 88 4.06 -9.96 -10.56
N GLY A 89 5.33 -10.13 -10.18
CA GLY A 89 5.70 -10.40 -8.79
C GLY A 89 5.35 -9.25 -7.84
N LEU A 90 5.40 -8.00 -8.30
CA LEU A 90 4.91 -6.86 -7.53
C LEU A 90 3.39 -6.93 -7.35
N ARG A 91 2.63 -7.23 -8.41
CA ARG A 91 1.18 -7.38 -8.37
C ARG A 91 0.74 -8.43 -7.35
N GLU A 92 1.33 -9.63 -7.39
CA GLU A 92 1.03 -10.71 -6.44
C GLU A 92 1.25 -10.30 -4.98
N ARG A 93 2.31 -9.54 -4.71
CA ARG A 93 2.61 -9.04 -3.37
C ARG A 93 1.64 -7.95 -2.92
N MET A 94 1.24 -7.06 -3.82
CA MET A 94 0.23 -6.04 -3.54
C MET A 94 -1.13 -6.68 -3.26
N THR A 95 -1.47 -7.80 -3.91
CA THR A 95 -2.68 -8.57 -3.60
C THR A 95 -2.65 -9.10 -2.17
N ARG A 96 -1.53 -9.68 -1.74
CA ARG A 96 -1.38 -10.15 -0.35
C ARG A 96 -1.42 -9.01 0.67
N LEU A 97 -0.83 -7.87 0.32
CA LEU A 97 -0.90 -6.67 1.16
C LEU A 97 -2.34 -6.17 1.32
N ASP A 98 -3.10 -6.08 0.23
CA ASP A 98 -4.50 -5.69 0.27
C ASP A 98 -5.34 -6.65 1.13
N GLU A 99 -5.19 -7.95 0.92
CA GLU A 99 -5.86 -8.96 1.74
C GLU A 99 -5.49 -8.87 3.22
N HIS A 100 -4.22 -8.59 3.54
CA HIS A 100 -3.77 -8.38 4.92
C HIS A 100 -4.44 -7.14 5.53
N LEU A 101 -4.49 -6.02 4.81
CA LEU A 101 -5.12 -4.78 5.29
C LEU A 101 -6.61 -4.99 5.59
N ILE A 102 -7.32 -5.72 4.72
CA ILE A 102 -8.74 -6.08 4.91
C ILE A 102 -8.90 -6.99 6.13
N ARG A 103 -8.08 -8.04 6.25
CA ARG A 103 -8.13 -8.98 7.39
C ARG A 103 -7.83 -8.29 8.72
N SER A 104 -6.76 -7.50 8.78
CA SER A 104 -6.36 -6.73 9.95
C SER A 104 -7.43 -5.74 10.38
N TYR A 105 -8.12 -5.10 9.43
CA TYR A 105 -9.28 -4.26 9.70
C TYR A 105 -10.45 -5.01 10.32
N LEU A 106 -10.84 -6.15 9.75
CA LEU A 106 -11.91 -6.98 10.29
C LEU A 106 -11.57 -7.49 11.70
N GLY A 107 -10.30 -7.79 11.96
CA GLY A 107 -9.79 -8.11 13.29
C GLY A 107 -9.94 -6.94 14.26
N ALA A 108 -9.44 -5.76 13.89
CA ALA A 108 -9.51 -4.56 14.72
C ALA A 108 -10.96 -4.17 15.08
N LEU A 109 -11.90 -4.29 14.14
CA LEU A 109 -13.32 -4.02 14.40
C LEU A 109 -13.97 -4.96 15.42
N LYS A 110 -13.51 -6.21 15.51
CA LYS A 110 -14.01 -7.18 16.50
C LYS A 110 -13.52 -6.87 17.91
N LEU A 111 -12.39 -6.17 18.03
CA LEU A 111 -11.73 -5.88 19.30
C LEU A 111 -12.17 -4.54 19.92
N THR A 112 -12.67 -3.60 19.12
CA THR A 112 -13.22 -2.34 19.63
C THR A 112 -14.74 -2.47 19.83
N ASP A 113 -15.29 -1.92 20.91
CA ASP A 113 -16.76 -1.81 21.09
C ASP A 113 -17.31 -0.40 20.90
N ASP A 114 -16.47 0.62 20.96
CA ASP A 114 -16.84 2.03 20.75
C ASP A 114 -17.19 2.30 19.27
N ARG A 115 -18.39 2.83 19.03
CA ARG A 115 -18.90 3.20 17.70
C ARG A 115 -18.06 4.28 17.00
N ARG A 116 -17.52 5.26 17.72
CA ARG A 116 -16.66 6.32 17.14
C ARG A 116 -15.33 5.75 16.69
N ASN A 117 -14.73 4.88 17.50
CA ASN A 117 -13.49 4.19 17.16
C ASN A 117 -13.68 3.22 15.98
N LYS A 118 -14.80 2.48 15.96
CA LYS A 118 -15.18 1.63 14.80
C LYS A 118 -15.23 2.42 13.50
N LYS A 119 -15.82 3.64 13.51
CA LYS A 119 -15.89 4.49 12.32
C LYS A 119 -14.51 4.96 11.86
N ALA A 120 -13.66 5.41 12.78
CA ALA A 120 -12.30 5.87 12.47
C ALA A 120 -11.44 4.73 11.90
N ILE A 121 -11.46 3.55 12.53
CA ILE A 121 -10.75 2.35 12.08
C ILE A 121 -11.22 1.95 10.68
N ARG A 122 -12.54 1.97 10.41
CA ARG A 122 -13.10 1.70 9.08
C ARG A 122 -12.63 2.68 8.03
N SER A 123 -12.72 3.98 8.29
CA SER A 123 -12.30 5.00 7.32
C SER A 123 -10.80 4.89 7.02
N SER A 124 -9.97 4.66 8.03
CA SER A 124 -8.53 4.48 7.85
C SER A 124 -8.20 3.22 7.05
N ALA A 125 -8.79 2.07 7.42
CA ALA A 125 -8.56 0.81 6.73
C ALA A 125 -9.01 0.87 5.27
N ARG A 126 -10.20 1.44 5.02
CA ARG A 126 -10.73 1.59 3.66
C ARG A 126 -9.82 2.44 2.79
N ARG A 127 -9.37 3.60 3.28
CA ARG A 127 -8.43 4.46 2.54
C ARG A 127 -7.16 3.70 2.13
N ARG A 128 -6.59 2.92 3.05
CA ARG A 128 -5.37 2.15 2.77
C ARG A 128 -5.60 1.04 1.75
N ALA A 129 -6.70 0.29 1.88
CA ALA A 129 -7.08 -0.73 0.91
C ALA A 129 -7.32 -0.11 -0.48
N ASP A 130 -8.08 0.99 -0.56
CA ASP A 130 -8.33 1.72 -1.81
C ASP A 130 -7.01 2.14 -2.49
N GLN A 131 -6.01 2.60 -1.74
CA GLN A 131 -4.70 2.98 -2.29
C GLN A 131 -3.91 1.79 -2.87
N VAL A 132 -3.97 0.62 -2.22
CA VAL A 132 -3.33 -0.60 -2.72
C VAL A 132 -4.10 -1.15 -3.94
N GLU A 133 -5.44 -1.09 -3.91
CA GLU A 133 -6.31 -1.49 -5.02
C GLU A 133 -6.04 -0.67 -6.29
N GLU A 134 -5.84 0.64 -6.18
CA GLU A 134 -5.52 1.48 -7.33
C GLU A 134 -4.15 1.12 -7.94
N LEU A 135 -3.14 0.79 -7.11
CA LEU A 135 -1.88 0.25 -7.62
C LEU A 135 -2.07 -1.10 -8.33
N LEU A 136 -2.89 -1.99 -7.77
CA LEU A 136 -3.21 -3.28 -8.39
C LEU A 136 -3.85 -3.12 -9.77
N LYS A 137 -4.82 -2.20 -9.91
CA LYS A 137 -5.45 -1.88 -11.20
C LYS A 137 -4.45 -1.33 -12.21
N ALA A 138 -3.54 -0.46 -11.78
CA ALA A 138 -2.49 0.06 -12.67
C ALA A 138 -1.52 -1.05 -13.10
N LEU A 139 -1.10 -1.91 -12.17
CA LEU A 139 -0.26 -3.08 -12.46
C LEU A 139 -0.94 -4.05 -13.41
N GLU A 140 -2.25 -4.27 -13.27
CA GLU A 140 -3.02 -5.12 -14.19
C GLU A 140 -3.01 -4.56 -15.62
N LYS A 141 -3.23 -3.25 -15.80
CA LYS A 141 -3.21 -2.61 -17.12
C LYS A 141 -1.88 -2.78 -17.85
N VAL A 142 -0.76 -2.76 -17.12
CA VAL A 142 0.60 -2.82 -17.71
C VAL A 142 1.14 -4.25 -17.84
N THR A 143 0.50 -5.23 -17.17
CA THR A 143 0.87 -6.65 -17.24
C THR A 143 0.02 -7.48 -18.20
N ARG A 144 -1.12 -6.94 -18.67
CA ARG A 144 -1.88 -7.48 -19.81
C ARG A 144 -1.11 -7.24 -21.12
#